data_AF-A0A0E3ZGS5-F1
#
_entry.id   AF-A0A0E3ZGS5-F1
#
_cell.length_a   1.000
_cell.length_b   1.000
_cell.length_c   1.000
_cell.angle_alpha   90.00
_cell.angle_beta   90.00
_cell.angle_gamma   90.00
#
_symmetry.space_group_name_H-M   'P 1'
#
loop_
_entity.id
_entity.type
_entity.pdbx_description
1 polymer ?
#
loop_
_entity_poly.entity_id
_entity_poly.type
_entity_poly.pdbx_seq_one_letter_code
_entity_poly.pdbx_strand_id
1 'polypeptide(L)'
;MNTLAIIISIIALLGAGFAFLRAASAYNMLTKRINKLQDHTTDLERRLRRLEGNASRGNRQGSEQSEGVRQKKQRQEQQGEQRQQQRQAQQTPQAGEAAEQQKRRKNKRRKNETIERLTPEVGAKAAPASASSAVRMEFKGGDLLDELEKEAGKATPPPVQPEEMPDAEPEAMPGLTADTRTRFAIIPEDGMIRQHQLQQNPDSDSYIEMDLPADGSNTTRYRFNLSGNHAFVIAQGMDRLENAFSFEKPSNRMVSRVVLQGDGILTKVNNDWKIQEKARIDFR
;
A
#
# COMPACT_ATOMS: atom_id res chain seq x y z
N MET A 1 22.29 43.21 40.16
CA MET A 1 21.13 42.69 39.41
C MET A 1 21.50 41.95 38.11
N ASN A 2 22.80 41.75 37.78
CA ASN A 2 23.19 41.17 36.48
C ASN A 2 23.29 39.63 36.44
N THR A 3 23.29 38.97 37.60
CA THR A 3 23.41 37.51 37.70
C THR A 3 22.21 36.77 37.12
N LEU A 4 20.99 37.31 37.28
CA LEU A 4 19.76 36.73 36.72
C LEU A 4 19.79 36.70 35.18
N ALA A 5 20.24 37.80 34.55
CA ALA A 5 20.33 37.90 33.09
C ALA A 5 21.32 36.88 32.49
N ILE A 6 22.44 36.64 33.17
CA ILE A 6 23.44 35.63 32.75
C ILE A 6 22.84 34.23 32.80
N ILE A 7 22.10 33.88 33.85
CA ILE A 7 21.46 32.56 33.99
C ILE A 7 20.42 32.32 32.88
N ILE A 8 19.57 33.32 32.59
CA ILE A 8 18.58 33.23 31.52
C ILE A 8 19.26 33.05 30.16
N SER A 9 20.35 33.77 29.89
CA SER A 9 21.11 33.64 28.64
C SER A 9 21.69 32.23 28.45
N ILE A 10 22.17 31.59 29.52
CA ILE A 10 22.72 30.23 29.44
C ILE A 10 21.61 29.21 29.14
N ILE A 11 20.46 29.32 29.82
CA ILE A 11 19.32 28.43 29.59
C ILE A 11 18.80 28.57 28.15
N ALA A 12 18.70 29.80 27.63
CA ALA A 12 18.30 30.03 26.25
C ALA A 12 19.26 29.38 25.25
N LEU A 13 20.57 29.46 25.50
CA LEU A 13 21.60 28.87 24.64
C LEU A 13 21.54 27.32 24.66
N LEU A 14 21.30 26.73 25.83
CA LEU A 14 21.08 25.28 25.96
C LEU A 14 19.81 24.83 25.24
N GLY A 15 18.71 25.59 25.36
CA GLY A 15 17.46 25.31 24.67
C GLY A 15 17.61 25.37 23.15
N ALA A 16 18.29 26.39 22.63
CA ALA A 16 18.60 26.51 21.21
C ALA A 16 19.50 25.37 20.70
N GLY A 17 20.50 24.97 21.49
CA GLY A 17 21.38 23.85 21.19
C GLY A 17 20.62 22.52 21.08
N PHE A 18 19.70 22.26 22.01
CA PHE A 18 18.86 21.06 21.98
C PHE A 18 17.91 21.04 20.77
N ALA A 19 17.28 22.19 20.45
CA ALA A 19 16.43 22.30 19.27
C ALA A 19 17.21 22.02 17.97
N PHE A 20 18.45 22.53 17.87
CA PHE A 20 19.33 22.28 16.73
C PHE A 20 19.72 20.80 16.59
N LEU A 21 20.08 20.14 17.70
CA LEU A 21 20.36 18.70 17.73
C LEU A 21 19.16 17.87 17.27
N ARG A 22 17.95 18.22 17.72
CA ARG A 22 16.71 17.55 17.28
C ARG A 22 16.45 17.76 15.80
N ALA A 23 16.65 18.98 15.29
CA ALA A 23 16.49 19.28 13.87
C ALA A 23 17.50 18.51 13.00
N ALA A 24 18.77 18.42 13.41
CA ALA A 24 19.79 17.66 12.71
C ALA A 24 19.46 16.14 12.66
N SER A 25 18.94 15.59 13.76
CA SER A 25 18.49 14.19 13.80
C SER A 25 17.32 13.93 12.83
N ALA A 26 16.32 14.82 12.83
CA ALA A 26 15.18 14.72 11.92
C ALA A 26 15.61 14.83 10.44
N TYR A 27 16.54 15.73 10.12
CA TYR A 27 17.09 15.88 8.77
C TYR A 27 17.77 14.59 8.27
N ASN A 28 18.56 13.94 9.12
CA ASN A 28 19.20 12.66 8.78
C ASN A 28 18.18 11.54 8.51
N MET A 29 17.09 11.49 9.30
CA MET A 29 16.02 10.51 9.10
C MET A 29 15.26 10.75 7.79
N LEU A 30 14.95 12.01 7.47
CA LEU A 30 14.31 12.40 6.22
C LEU A 30 15.20 12.07 5.02
N THR A 31 16.50 12.38 5.09
CA THR A 31 17.48 12.07 4.04
C THR A 31 17.54 10.57 3.77
N LYS A 32 17.54 9.72 4.82
CA LYS A 32 17.48 8.26 4.66
C LYS A 32 16.19 7.80 3.98
N ARG A 33 15.05 8.40 4.31
CA ARG A 33 13.76 8.08 3.66
C ARG A 33 13.73 8.49 2.20
N ILE A 34 14.27 9.67 1.86
CA ILE A 34 14.39 10.16 0.48
C ILE A 34 15.25 9.21 -0.34
N ASN A 35 16.44 8.83 0.15
CA ASN A 35 17.32 7.89 -0.53
C ASN A 35 16.65 6.52 -0.74
N LYS A 36 15.92 6.02 0.27
CA LYS A 36 15.18 4.76 0.15
C LYS A 36 14.07 4.84 -0.91
N LEU A 37 13.33 5.95 -0.97
CA LEU A 37 12.31 6.15 -2.00
C LEU A 37 12.94 6.23 -3.40
N GLN A 38 14.08 6.92 -3.54
CA GLN A 38 14.81 7.01 -4.80
C GLN A 38 15.32 5.63 -5.28
N ASP A 39 15.82 4.79 -4.36
CA ASP A 39 16.21 3.41 -4.66
C ASP A 39 15.02 2.56 -5.14
N HIS A 40 13.86 2.70 -4.48
CA HIS A 40 12.63 2.02 -4.87
C HIS A 40 12.16 2.44 -6.27
N THR A 41 12.16 3.74 -6.57
CA THR A 41 11.80 4.26 -7.90
C THR A 41 12.75 3.73 -8.97
N THR A 42 14.05 3.69 -8.69
CA THR A 42 15.07 3.16 -9.61
C THR A 42 14.89 1.64 -9.85
N ASP A 43 14.50 0.87 -8.83
CA ASP A 43 14.19 -0.56 -9.00
C ASP A 43 12.93 -0.78 -9.85
N LEU A 44 11.87 -0.01 -9.61
CA LEU A 44 10.64 -0.06 -10.41
C LEU A 44 10.89 0.30 -11.87
N GLU A 45 11.68 1.34 -12.14
CA GLU A 45 12.07 1.73 -13.49
C GLU A 45 12.86 0.62 -14.20
N ARG A 46 13.77 -0.05 -13.50
CA ARG A 46 14.49 -1.22 -14.03
C ARG A 46 13.57 -2.40 -14.32
N ARG A 47 12.55 -2.63 -13.49
CA ARG A 47 11.54 -3.68 -13.73
C ARG A 47 10.68 -3.36 -14.93
N LEU A 48 10.21 -2.13 -15.06
CA LEU A 48 9.46 -1.67 -16.24
C LEU A 48 10.27 -1.85 -17.51
N ARG A 49 11.54 -1.43 -17.54
CA ARG A 49 12.42 -1.61 -18.70
C ARG A 49 12.66 -3.07 -19.06
N ARG A 50 12.69 -3.98 -18.07
CA ARG A 50 12.78 -5.43 -18.32
C ARG A 50 11.49 -6.00 -18.88
N LEU A 51 10.33 -5.54 -18.40
CA LEU A 51 9.03 -5.94 -18.92
C LEU A 51 8.85 -5.43 -20.36
N GLU A 52 9.19 -4.18 -20.63
CA GLU A 52 9.14 -3.57 -21.97
C GLU A 52 10.09 -4.27 -22.96
N GLY A 53 11.31 -4.61 -22.52
CA GLY A 53 12.27 -5.37 -23.33
C GLY A 53 11.84 -6.82 -23.60
N ASN A 54 11.09 -7.45 -22.69
CA ASN A 54 10.55 -8.80 -22.88
C ASN A 54 9.28 -8.80 -23.74
N ALA A 55 8.39 -7.81 -23.58
CA ALA A 55 7.18 -7.68 -24.38
C ALA A 55 7.49 -7.49 -25.87
N SER A 56 8.57 -6.77 -26.19
CA SER A 56 8.99 -6.52 -27.58
C SER A 56 9.61 -7.73 -28.30
N ARG A 57 9.94 -8.83 -27.60
CA ARG A 57 10.52 -10.04 -28.22
C ARG A 57 9.59 -11.26 -28.23
N GLY A 58 8.46 -11.21 -27.52
CA GLY A 58 7.57 -12.35 -27.33
C GLY A 58 6.43 -12.51 -28.35
N ASN A 59 6.06 -11.49 -29.11
CA ASN A 59 4.88 -11.56 -29.99
C ASN A 59 5.18 -12.08 -31.42
N ARG A 60 6.05 -13.09 -31.52
CA ARG A 60 6.24 -13.90 -32.73
C ARG A 60 5.92 -15.38 -32.42
N GLN A 61 4.70 -15.61 -31.95
CA GLN A 61 3.99 -16.89 -32.10
C GLN A 61 2.63 -16.48 -32.69
N GLY A 62 2.11 -17.07 -33.74
CA GLY A 62 2.34 -18.41 -34.28
C GLY A 62 1.01 -18.75 -34.92
N SER A 63 0.80 -18.25 -36.15
CA SER A 63 -0.30 -18.72 -36.96
C SER A 63 0.12 -20.07 -37.52
N GLU A 64 -0.65 -21.09 -37.15
CA GLU A 64 -0.99 -22.26 -37.97
C GLU A 64 0.18 -23.11 -38.52
N GLN A 65 0.37 -24.31 -37.97
CA GLN A 65 -0.02 -25.49 -38.74
C GLN A 65 0.02 -26.76 -37.90
N SER A 66 -1.13 -27.42 -37.93
CA SER A 66 -1.40 -28.77 -37.47
C SER A 66 -0.61 -29.82 -38.26
N GLU A 67 -0.41 -30.96 -37.60
CA GLU A 67 -0.26 -32.32 -38.15
C GLU A 67 0.93 -32.63 -39.08
N GLY A 68 1.84 -33.48 -38.60
CA GLY A 68 2.84 -34.08 -39.49
C GLY A 68 3.95 -34.88 -38.82
N VAL A 69 3.64 -36.11 -38.41
CA VAL A 69 4.41 -37.33 -38.75
C VAL A 69 5.93 -37.37 -38.46
N ARG A 70 6.26 -38.31 -37.55
CA ARG A 70 7.50 -39.12 -37.49
C ARG A 70 8.37 -39.10 -38.76
N GLN A 71 9.62 -38.62 -38.70
CA GLN A 71 10.77 -39.27 -39.35
C GLN A 71 12.13 -38.61 -39.03
N LYS A 72 13.14 -39.49 -38.81
CA LYS A 72 14.60 -39.30 -39.01
C LYS A 72 15.28 -38.20 -38.18
N LYS A 73 16.14 -38.47 -37.20
CA LYS A 73 17.40 -39.26 -37.18
C LYS A 73 18.30 -39.02 -38.40
N GLN A 74 19.48 -38.46 -38.08
CA GLN A 74 20.70 -38.24 -38.89
C GLN A 74 20.78 -36.97 -39.75
N ARG A 75 21.98 -36.34 -39.65
CA ARG A 75 22.52 -35.21 -40.41
C ARG A 75 22.14 -33.85 -39.79
N GLN A 76 23.03 -33.02 -39.27
CA GLN A 76 24.37 -32.73 -39.79
C GLN A 76 25.17 -31.96 -38.72
N GLU A 77 26.20 -32.59 -38.18
CA GLU A 77 27.42 -31.90 -37.75
C GLU A 77 28.06 -31.32 -39.02
N GLN A 78 28.08 -29.98 -39.16
CA GLN A 78 28.98 -29.18 -40.01
C GLN A 78 28.38 -27.78 -40.19
N GLN A 79 28.60 -26.89 -39.23
CA GLN A 79 28.75 -25.45 -39.47
C GLN A 79 29.16 -24.73 -38.18
N GLY A 80 30.20 -25.24 -37.53
CA GLY A 80 31.02 -24.46 -36.62
C GLY A 80 32.35 -24.24 -37.31
N GLU A 81 32.52 -23.11 -38.01
CA GLU A 81 33.82 -22.51 -38.39
C GLU A 81 33.56 -21.36 -39.39
N GLN A 82 33.10 -20.18 -38.95
CA GLN A 82 33.33 -18.94 -39.74
C GLN A 82 33.06 -17.59 -39.06
N ARG A 83 32.86 -17.50 -37.74
CA ARG A 83 32.60 -16.19 -37.10
C ARG A 83 33.53 -15.79 -35.97
N GLN A 84 34.76 -16.31 -35.97
CA GLN A 84 35.79 -15.99 -34.99
C GLN A 84 36.88 -15.01 -35.48
N GLN A 85 36.75 -14.40 -36.65
CA GLN A 85 37.79 -13.53 -37.23
C GLN A 85 37.55 -12.02 -37.18
N GLN A 86 36.50 -11.50 -36.53
CA GLN A 86 36.18 -10.06 -36.64
C GLN A 86 36.16 -9.25 -35.34
N ARG A 87 37.01 -9.58 -34.35
CA ARG A 87 37.27 -8.68 -33.21
C ARG A 87 38.73 -8.63 -32.73
N GLN A 88 39.69 -8.76 -33.65
CA GLN A 88 41.04 -8.23 -33.46
C GLN A 88 41.19 -6.97 -34.30
N ALA A 89 40.78 -5.82 -33.77
CA ALA A 89 41.29 -4.49 -34.14
C ALA A 89 40.52 -3.41 -33.35
N GLN A 90 40.82 -3.27 -32.06
CA GLN A 90 40.93 -1.96 -31.40
C GLN A 90 41.39 -2.17 -29.95
N GLN A 91 42.71 -2.22 -29.80
CA GLN A 91 43.37 -1.79 -28.57
C GLN A 91 44.07 -0.48 -28.88
N THR A 92 43.81 0.55 -28.09
CA THR A 92 44.85 1.45 -27.60
C THR A 92 44.43 1.95 -26.20
N PRO A 93 45.37 2.14 -25.27
CA PRO A 93 45.15 1.94 -23.84
C PRO A 93 45.04 3.25 -23.06
N GLN A 94 44.31 3.22 -21.95
CA GLN A 94 44.61 4.10 -20.83
C GLN A 94 44.50 3.34 -19.51
N ALA A 95 45.57 3.45 -18.74
CA ALA A 95 45.90 2.69 -17.56
C ALA A 95 45.10 3.10 -16.32
N GLY A 96 44.88 2.14 -15.42
CA GLY A 96 44.58 2.41 -14.01
C GLY A 96 43.36 1.68 -13.46
N GLU A 97 43.61 0.72 -12.57
CA GLU A 97 42.69 0.26 -11.51
C GLU A 97 41.39 -0.47 -11.91
N ALA A 98 41.50 -1.76 -12.26
CA ALA A 98 40.34 -2.66 -12.23
C ALA A 98 40.74 -4.14 -12.05
N ALA A 99 41.42 -4.48 -10.94
CA ALA A 99 41.82 -5.86 -10.66
C ALA A 99 40.85 -6.66 -9.77
N GLU A 100 39.75 -6.10 -9.27
CA GLU A 100 38.97 -6.78 -8.20
C GLU A 100 37.53 -7.22 -8.52
N GLN A 101 36.95 -6.87 -9.67
CA GLN A 101 35.53 -7.19 -9.94
C GLN A 101 35.24 -8.47 -10.72
N GLN A 102 36.25 -9.17 -11.25
CA GLN A 102 36.00 -10.31 -12.14
C GLN A 102 35.79 -11.67 -11.43
N LYS A 103 36.08 -11.79 -10.13
CA LYS A 103 35.89 -13.07 -9.39
C LYS A 103 34.45 -13.34 -8.92
N ARG A 104 33.55 -12.35 -8.88
CA ARG A 104 32.18 -12.55 -8.35
C ARG A 104 31.14 -13.03 -9.37
N ARG A 105 31.43 -13.00 -10.68
CA ARG A 105 30.44 -13.36 -11.72
C ARG A 105 30.35 -14.86 -12.05
N LYS A 106 31.29 -15.70 -11.60
CA LYS A 106 31.31 -17.13 -11.98
C LYS A 106 30.47 -18.05 -11.08
N ASN A 107 29.93 -17.57 -9.95
CA ASN A 107 29.31 -18.44 -8.94
C ASN A 107 27.76 -18.48 -8.95
N LYS A 108 27.08 -17.74 -9.84
CA LYS A 108 25.59 -17.68 -9.87
C LYS A 108 24.92 -18.53 -10.96
N ARG A 109 25.68 -19.38 -11.66
CA ARG A 109 25.20 -20.14 -12.84
C ARG A 109 25.03 -21.65 -12.64
N ARG A 110 25.07 -22.15 -11.40
CA ARG A 110 25.02 -23.60 -11.08
C ARG A 110 23.88 -24.03 -10.15
N LYS A 111 22.76 -23.30 -10.10
CA LYS A 111 21.63 -23.70 -9.25
C LYS A 111 20.31 -23.63 -9.99
N ASN A 112 20.21 -24.34 -11.12
CA ASN A 112 18.92 -24.74 -11.66
C ASN A 112 19.08 -25.89 -12.66
N GLU A 113 19.27 -27.11 -12.17
CA GLU A 113 18.98 -28.31 -12.96
C GLU A 113 18.32 -29.37 -12.06
N THR A 114 17.15 -29.80 -12.53
CA THR A 114 16.64 -31.18 -12.53
C THR A 114 16.13 -31.80 -11.22
N ILE A 115 14.80 -31.74 -11.04
CA ILE A 115 14.02 -32.85 -10.47
C ILE A 115 12.80 -33.08 -11.37
N GLU A 116 12.97 -33.95 -12.36
CA GLU A 116 11.90 -34.81 -12.87
C GLU A 116 11.91 -36.09 -12.02
N ARG A 117 10.79 -36.44 -11.35
CA ARG A 117 10.15 -37.76 -11.52
C ARG A 117 8.96 -38.00 -10.56
N LEU A 118 7.96 -38.64 -11.17
CA LEU A 118 7.04 -39.65 -10.63
C LEU A 118 5.78 -39.16 -9.90
N THR A 119 4.72 -39.11 -10.71
CA THR A 119 3.37 -39.58 -10.37
C THR A 119 3.42 -40.96 -9.67
N PRO A 120 2.63 -41.12 -8.60
CA PRO A 120 1.71 -42.24 -8.54
C PRO A 120 0.28 -41.81 -8.17
N GLU A 121 -0.67 -42.52 -8.75
CA GLU A 121 -2.05 -42.58 -8.26
C GLU A 121 -2.16 -43.20 -6.86
N VAL A 122 -3.36 -43.06 -6.30
CA VAL A 122 -3.98 -43.78 -5.18
C VAL A 122 -3.98 -43.05 -3.82
N GLY A 123 -5.16 -42.50 -3.48
CA GLY A 123 -5.88 -42.89 -2.27
C GLY A 123 -5.52 -42.23 -0.92
N ALA A 124 -6.49 -41.47 -0.43
CA ALA A 124 -6.90 -41.34 0.98
C ALA A 124 -6.03 -40.59 2.02
N LYS A 125 -6.76 -39.68 2.70
CA LYS A 125 -6.70 -39.33 4.13
C LYS A 125 -5.50 -38.53 4.70
N ALA A 126 -5.92 -37.53 5.49
CA ALA A 126 -5.26 -36.90 6.63
C ALA A 126 -4.36 -35.68 6.37
N ALA A 127 -4.74 -34.60 7.08
CA ALA A 127 -3.93 -33.42 7.40
C ALA A 127 -2.63 -33.81 8.15
N PRO A 128 -1.61 -32.93 8.30
CA PRO A 128 -1.72 -31.76 9.18
C PRO A 128 -0.94 -30.48 8.77
N ALA A 129 -1.34 -29.41 9.45
CA ALA A 129 -0.68 -28.15 9.79
C ALA A 129 0.79 -27.92 9.34
N SER A 130 1.05 -26.70 8.84
CA SER A 130 2.36 -26.05 8.93
C SER A 130 2.23 -24.64 9.47
N ALA A 131 2.89 -24.46 10.61
CA ALA A 131 2.92 -23.27 11.44
C ALA A 131 3.77 -22.16 10.81
N SER A 132 3.16 -20.99 10.59
CA SER A 132 3.86 -19.75 10.32
C SER A 132 4.24 -19.06 11.63
N SER A 133 5.55 -18.97 11.85
CA SER A 133 6.21 -18.26 12.95
C SER A 133 5.72 -16.80 13.08
N ALA A 134 5.08 -16.49 14.20
CA ALA A 134 4.70 -15.15 14.61
C ALA A 134 5.89 -14.47 15.29
N VAL A 135 6.38 -13.37 14.70
CA VAL A 135 7.35 -12.48 15.33
C VAL A 135 6.61 -11.61 16.36
N ARG A 136 6.70 -12.03 17.63
CA ARG A 136 6.24 -11.29 18.81
C ARG A 136 7.23 -10.16 19.09
N MET A 137 6.92 -8.93 18.66
CA MET A 137 7.60 -7.74 19.18
C MET A 137 6.87 -7.25 20.42
N GLU A 138 7.44 -7.55 21.58
CA GLU A 138 7.02 -7.00 22.87
C GLU A 138 7.43 -5.52 22.94
N PHE A 139 6.46 -4.64 22.73
CA PHE A 139 6.57 -3.25 23.17
C PHE A 139 6.29 -3.21 24.68
N LYS A 140 7.35 -3.05 25.48
CA LYS A 140 7.24 -2.61 26.88
C LYS A 140 6.68 -1.19 26.89
N GLY A 141 5.35 -1.08 26.97
CA GLY A 141 4.62 0.14 27.27
C GLY A 141 4.36 0.22 28.77
N GLY A 142 4.86 1.28 29.39
CA GLY A 142 4.63 1.60 30.79
C GLY A 142 5.63 2.65 31.25
N ASP A 143 5.37 3.93 30.92
CA ASP A 143 5.79 5.09 31.74
C ASP A 143 5.47 6.46 31.13
N LEU A 144 5.08 6.55 29.84
CA LEU A 144 5.01 7.85 29.16
C LEU A 144 3.65 8.56 29.18
N LEU A 145 2.58 7.91 29.64
CA LEU A 145 1.22 8.49 29.64
C LEU A 145 0.81 9.08 31.00
N ASP A 146 1.31 8.52 32.11
CA ASP A 146 1.05 9.04 33.46
C ASP A 146 1.76 10.35 33.76
N GLU A 147 2.87 10.67 33.08
CA GLU A 147 3.59 11.93 33.29
C GLU A 147 2.95 13.12 32.54
N LEU A 148 2.18 12.87 31.47
CA LEU A 148 1.50 13.94 30.73
C LEU A 148 0.20 14.41 31.43
N GLU A 149 -0.46 13.53 32.17
CA GLU A 149 -1.70 13.86 32.90
C GLU A 149 -1.41 14.71 34.15
N LYS A 150 -0.16 14.68 34.66
CA LYS A 150 0.27 15.43 35.84
C LYS A 150 0.62 16.90 35.55
N GLU A 151 0.79 17.30 34.29
CA GLU A 151 1.13 18.67 33.91
C GLU A 151 -0.08 19.55 33.51
N ALA A 152 -1.25 18.95 33.25
CA ALA A 152 -2.47 19.68 32.87
C ALA A 152 -3.25 20.30 34.05
N GLY A 153 -2.89 19.97 35.30
CA GLY A 153 -3.62 20.39 36.51
C GLY A 153 -3.23 21.74 37.12
N LYS A 154 -2.38 22.55 36.47
CA LYS A 154 -1.80 23.78 37.08
C LYS A 154 -2.10 25.11 36.38
N ALA A 155 -3.02 25.15 35.42
CA ALA A 155 -3.46 26.39 34.80
C ALA A 155 -4.74 26.91 35.49
N THR A 156 -4.56 27.76 36.49
CA THR A 156 -5.63 28.54 37.12
C THR A 156 -6.24 29.51 36.08
N PRO A 157 -7.53 29.45 35.75
CA PRO A 157 -8.15 30.44 34.88
C PRO A 157 -8.28 31.79 35.62
N PRO A 158 -8.10 32.93 34.92
CA PRO A 158 -8.30 34.26 35.51
C PRO A 158 -9.78 34.51 35.84
N PRO A 159 -10.08 35.35 36.85
CA PRO A 159 -11.44 35.63 37.30
C PRO A 159 -12.26 36.38 36.23
N VAL A 160 -13.47 35.85 36.01
CA VAL A 160 -14.52 36.34 35.13
C VAL A 160 -15.01 37.70 35.61
N GLN A 161 -14.96 38.72 34.74
CA GLN A 161 -15.77 39.94 34.90
C GLN A 161 -17.15 39.68 34.27
N PRO A 162 -18.26 39.97 34.96
CA PRO A 162 -19.59 39.82 34.42
C PRO A 162 -19.91 41.02 33.52
N GLU A 163 -19.68 40.89 32.21
CA GLU A 163 -20.29 41.77 31.22
C GLU A 163 -21.58 41.12 30.70
N GLU A 164 -22.70 41.74 31.07
CA GLU A 164 -24.01 41.55 30.44
C GLU A 164 -23.91 41.82 28.94
N MET A 165 -24.17 40.80 28.13
CA MET A 165 -24.45 40.94 26.71
C MET A 165 -25.60 39.99 26.30
N PRO A 166 -26.42 40.43 25.33
CA PRO A 166 -27.84 40.13 25.25
C PRO A 166 -28.11 38.73 24.71
N ASP A 167 -29.30 38.22 25.04
CA ASP A 167 -29.97 37.04 24.48
C ASP A 167 -29.76 36.92 22.95
N ALA A 168 -28.66 36.26 22.57
CA ALA A 168 -28.53 35.64 21.28
C ALA A 168 -29.03 34.21 21.47
N GLU A 169 -30.25 33.94 21.01
CA GLU A 169 -30.71 32.59 20.70
C GLU A 169 -29.53 31.84 20.04
N PRO A 170 -29.05 30.74 20.63
CA PRO A 170 -28.12 29.89 19.93
C PRO A 170 -28.89 29.34 18.74
N GLU A 171 -28.65 29.91 17.55
CA GLU A 171 -29.05 29.29 16.30
C GLU A 171 -28.57 27.85 16.35
N ALA A 172 -29.53 26.94 16.51
CA ALA A 172 -29.32 25.52 16.46
C ALA A 172 -28.67 25.22 15.11
N MET A 173 -27.34 25.04 15.09
CA MET A 173 -26.66 24.43 13.96
C MET A 173 -27.34 23.09 13.70
N PRO A 174 -28.09 22.93 12.60
CA PRO A 174 -28.79 21.69 12.33
C PRO A 174 -27.75 20.71 11.77
N GLY A 175 -27.47 19.62 12.47
CA GLY A 175 -26.82 18.48 11.83
C GLY A 175 -25.70 17.75 12.57
N LEU A 176 -25.48 17.96 13.87
CA LEU A 176 -24.79 16.94 14.68
C LEU A 176 -25.78 15.80 14.95
N THR A 177 -26.13 15.07 13.89
CA THR A 177 -26.89 13.82 13.97
C THR A 177 -26.05 12.83 14.77
N ALA A 178 -26.46 12.59 16.01
CA ALA A 178 -26.15 11.44 16.87
C ALA A 178 -24.95 10.59 16.43
N ASP A 179 -23.76 10.86 16.99
CA ASP A 179 -22.56 10.01 17.11
C ASP A 179 -22.46 8.75 16.22
N THR A 180 -22.74 8.86 14.92
CA THR A 180 -22.56 7.74 14.00
C THR A 180 -21.07 7.57 13.79
N ARG A 181 -20.54 6.47 14.32
CA ARG A 181 -19.12 6.17 14.18
C ARG A 181 -18.88 5.67 12.77
N THR A 182 -18.55 6.59 11.87
CA THR A 182 -18.18 6.26 10.50
C THR A 182 -16.97 5.33 10.50
N ARG A 183 -17.05 4.24 9.74
CA ARG A 183 -15.95 3.30 9.50
C ARG A 183 -15.73 3.14 8.02
N PHE A 184 -14.49 2.82 7.69
CA PHE A 184 -14.04 2.63 6.33
C PHE A 184 -13.66 1.19 6.09
N ALA A 185 -13.93 0.68 4.90
CA ALA A 185 -13.61 -0.70 4.53
C ALA A 185 -13.17 -0.80 3.08
N ILE A 186 -12.39 -1.84 2.81
CA ILE A 186 -12.04 -2.27 1.45
C ILE A 186 -13.25 -3.01 0.86
N ILE A 187 -13.37 -2.98 -0.46
CA ILE A 187 -14.42 -3.72 -1.17
C ILE A 187 -14.21 -5.22 -0.99
N PRO A 188 -15.14 -5.96 -0.38
CA PRO A 188 -15.00 -7.40 -0.20
C PRO A 188 -15.13 -8.13 -1.53
N GLU A 189 -14.37 -9.21 -1.68
CA GLU A 189 -14.46 -10.08 -2.86
C GLU A 189 -15.72 -10.97 -2.82
N ASP A 190 -16.24 -11.25 -1.63
CA ASP A 190 -17.38 -12.15 -1.37
C ASP A 190 -18.68 -11.39 -1.02
N GLY A 191 -18.67 -10.06 -1.03
CA GLY A 191 -19.81 -9.23 -0.60
C GLY A 191 -20.04 -9.20 0.92
N MET A 192 -19.11 -9.71 1.72
CA MET A 192 -19.17 -9.66 3.19
C MET A 192 -18.01 -8.84 3.76
N ILE A 193 -18.34 -7.76 4.44
CA ILE A 193 -17.37 -6.88 5.09
C ILE A 193 -17.13 -7.40 6.50
N ARG A 194 -15.89 -7.82 6.77
CA ARG A 194 -15.52 -8.40 8.06
C ARG A 194 -15.18 -7.33 9.08
N GLN A 195 -15.42 -7.60 10.36
CA GLN A 195 -15.16 -6.60 11.42
C GLN A 195 -13.70 -6.11 11.43
N HIS A 196 -12.73 -6.97 11.15
CA HIS A 196 -11.31 -6.57 11.11
C HIS A 196 -10.93 -5.77 9.87
N GLN A 197 -11.77 -5.74 8.83
CA GLN A 197 -11.60 -4.89 7.65
C GLN A 197 -12.13 -3.48 7.90
N LEU A 198 -12.89 -3.27 8.98
CA LEU A 198 -13.40 -1.96 9.38
C LEU A 198 -12.29 -1.13 10.04
N GLN A 199 -11.88 -0.08 9.36
CA GLN A 199 -10.90 0.87 9.83
C GLN A 199 -11.57 2.15 10.33
N GLN A 200 -10.92 2.84 11.26
CA GLN A 200 -11.39 4.15 11.74
C GLN A 200 -10.95 5.29 10.81
N ASN A 201 -9.77 5.16 10.21
CA ASN A 201 -9.23 6.13 9.28
C ASN A 201 -9.35 5.56 7.86
N PRO A 202 -9.65 6.39 6.85
CA PRO A 202 -9.69 5.95 5.47
C PRO A 202 -8.26 5.63 5.00
N ASP A 203 -8.03 4.41 4.53
CA ASP A 203 -6.84 4.06 3.76
C ASP A 203 -7.10 4.32 2.25
N SER A 204 -6.03 4.36 1.48
CA SER A 204 -6.03 4.52 0.02
C SER A 204 -6.89 3.50 -0.74
N ASP A 205 -7.10 2.32 -0.16
CA ASP A 205 -7.91 1.22 -0.67
C ASP A 205 -9.28 1.08 0.02
N SER A 206 -9.61 2.00 0.94
CA SER A 206 -10.87 1.99 1.66
C SER A 206 -11.95 2.74 0.86
N TYR A 207 -12.64 2.01 0.00
CA TYR A 207 -13.66 2.57 -0.90
C TYR A 207 -15.09 2.52 -0.35
N ILE A 208 -15.32 1.84 0.76
CA ILE A 208 -16.62 1.75 1.42
C ILE A 208 -16.57 2.60 2.68
N GLU A 209 -17.55 3.47 2.83
CA GLU A 209 -17.83 4.22 4.05
C GLU A 209 -19.17 3.73 4.61
N MET A 210 -19.21 3.39 5.90
CA MET A 210 -20.42 2.94 6.57
C MET A 210 -20.64 3.72 7.86
N ASP A 211 -21.90 4.04 8.14
CA ASP A 211 -22.29 4.74 9.36
C ASP A 211 -22.74 3.71 10.37
N LEU A 212 -21.94 3.36 11.38
CA LEU A 212 -22.44 2.39 12.37
C LEU A 212 -23.45 3.07 13.31
N PRO A 213 -24.70 2.56 13.37
CA PRO A 213 -25.68 3.08 14.31
C PRO A 213 -25.25 2.72 15.74
N ALA A 214 -25.32 3.68 16.66
CA ALA A 214 -25.03 3.46 18.07
C ALA A 214 -25.97 2.42 18.71
N ASP A 215 -27.20 2.35 18.19
CA ASP A 215 -28.29 1.50 18.73
C ASP A 215 -28.11 0.00 18.42
N GLY A 216 -27.03 -0.39 17.74
CA GLY A 216 -26.77 -1.80 17.43
C GLY A 216 -27.74 -2.40 16.40
N SER A 217 -28.37 -1.56 15.58
CA SER A 217 -29.25 -2.00 14.50
C SER A 217 -28.57 -3.06 13.62
N ASN A 218 -29.37 -4.05 13.19
CA ASN A 218 -28.92 -5.10 12.29
C ASN A 218 -28.76 -4.62 10.85
N THR A 219 -29.24 -3.42 10.53
CA THR A 219 -29.10 -2.82 9.20
C THR A 219 -28.40 -1.48 9.30
N THR A 220 -27.48 -1.21 8.38
CA THR A 220 -26.88 0.11 8.22
C THR A 220 -26.73 0.49 6.76
N ARG A 221 -26.57 1.79 6.49
CA ARG A 221 -26.28 2.32 5.17
C ARG A 221 -24.77 2.35 4.94
N TYR A 222 -24.40 2.15 3.69
CA TYR A 222 -23.02 2.36 3.25
C TYR A 222 -23.00 3.12 1.94
N ARG A 223 -21.90 3.83 1.72
CA ARG A 223 -21.68 4.70 0.57
C ARG A 223 -20.27 4.51 0.01
N PHE A 224 -20.06 4.98 -1.22
CA PHE A 224 -18.74 4.99 -1.82
C PHE A 224 -17.90 6.13 -1.22
N ASN A 225 -16.70 5.82 -0.73
CA ASN A 225 -15.81 6.81 -0.15
C ASN A 225 -15.17 7.67 -1.26
N LEU A 226 -15.61 8.92 -1.35
CA LEU A 226 -15.10 9.88 -2.33
C LEU A 226 -13.69 10.43 -1.99
N SER A 227 -13.16 10.17 -0.79
CA SER A 227 -11.82 10.60 -0.40
C SER A 227 -10.69 9.65 -0.83
N GLY A 228 -11.02 8.43 -1.24
CA GLY A 228 -10.05 7.40 -1.66
C GLY A 228 -9.43 7.61 -3.05
N ASN A 229 -8.52 6.71 -3.44
CA ASN A 229 -7.88 6.75 -4.77
C ASN A 229 -8.79 6.14 -5.85
N HIS A 230 -9.66 6.96 -6.46
CA HIS A 230 -10.63 6.49 -7.46
C HIS A 230 -9.99 6.00 -8.75
N ALA A 231 -8.86 6.61 -9.16
CA ALA A 231 -8.18 6.22 -10.39
C ALA A 231 -7.73 4.76 -10.35
N PHE A 232 -7.27 4.30 -9.19
CA PHE A 232 -6.83 2.91 -9.01
C PHE A 232 -8.00 1.92 -9.11
N VAL A 233 -9.13 2.23 -8.44
CA VAL A 233 -10.31 1.35 -8.48
C VAL A 233 -10.93 1.27 -9.87
N ILE A 234 -10.93 2.38 -10.63
CA ILE A 234 -11.40 2.41 -12.02
C ILE A 234 -10.48 1.57 -12.92
N ALA A 235 -9.17 1.69 -12.76
CA ALA A 235 -8.21 1.04 -13.65
C ALA A 235 -8.05 -0.47 -13.41
N GLN A 236 -8.13 -0.91 -12.15
CA GLN A 236 -7.80 -2.30 -11.76
C GLN A 236 -8.88 -2.97 -10.90
N GLY A 237 -9.86 -2.22 -10.40
CA GLY A 237 -10.84 -2.69 -9.41
C GLY A 237 -12.28 -2.74 -9.89
N MET A 238 -12.55 -2.57 -11.20
CA MET A 238 -13.92 -2.57 -11.73
C MET A 238 -14.69 -3.86 -11.40
N ASP A 239 -14.05 -5.02 -11.58
CA ASP A 239 -14.67 -6.32 -11.25
C ASP A 239 -14.99 -6.43 -9.75
N ARG A 240 -14.19 -5.78 -8.89
CA ARG A 240 -14.43 -5.76 -7.44
C ARG A 240 -15.60 -4.86 -7.10
N LEU A 241 -15.74 -3.72 -7.78
CA LEU A 241 -16.87 -2.81 -7.58
C LEU A 241 -18.19 -3.51 -7.86
N GLU A 242 -18.26 -4.43 -8.82
CA GLU A 242 -19.49 -5.16 -9.14
C GLU A 242 -20.05 -5.94 -7.96
N ASN A 243 -19.21 -6.35 -6.99
CA ASN A 243 -19.67 -7.08 -5.81
C ASN A 243 -20.42 -6.18 -4.83
N ALA A 244 -20.03 -4.91 -4.74
CA ALA A 244 -20.56 -3.98 -3.74
C ALA A 244 -21.38 -2.82 -4.31
N PHE A 245 -21.32 -2.56 -5.61
CA PHE A 245 -21.95 -1.41 -6.22
C PHE A 245 -22.72 -1.80 -7.47
N SER A 246 -23.81 -1.08 -7.72
CA SER A 246 -24.56 -1.13 -8.97
C SER A 246 -24.17 0.08 -9.82
N PHE A 247 -23.75 -0.17 -11.05
CA PHE A 247 -23.34 0.88 -11.97
C PHE A 247 -23.49 0.41 -13.41
N GLU A 248 -23.59 1.38 -14.32
CA GLU A 248 -23.51 1.11 -15.75
C GLU A 248 -22.04 1.11 -16.16
N LYS A 249 -21.58 0.03 -16.82
CA LYS A 249 -20.19 -0.05 -17.27
C LYS A 249 -19.94 1.06 -18.30
N PRO A 250 -19.02 2.00 -18.03
CA PRO A 250 -18.73 3.06 -18.98
C PRO A 250 -18.13 2.43 -20.23
N SER A 251 -18.78 2.63 -21.37
CA SER A 251 -18.32 2.15 -22.67
C SER A 251 -17.05 2.87 -23.14
N ASN A 252 -16.77 4.05 -22.58
CA ASN A 252 -15.58 4.84 -22.84
C ASN A 252 -14.49 4.55 -21.79
N ARG A 253 -13.26 4.25 -22.23
CA ARG A 253 -12.12 3.93 -21.34
C ARG A 253 -11.59 5.14 -20.56
N MET A 254 -12.00 6.36 -20.87
CA MET A 254 -11.52 7.58 -20.19
C MET A 254 -12.50 8.06 -19.11
N VAL A 255 -12.67 7.26 -18.07
CA VAL A 255 -13.44 7.66 -16.88
C VAL A 255 -12.48 8.21 -15.85
N SER A 256 -12.75 9.41 -15.35
CA SER A 256 -11.85 10.10 -14.44
C SER A 256 -12.39 10.16 -13.01
N ARG A 257 -13.72 10.08 -12.84
CA ARG A 257 -14.37 10.32 -11.56
C ARG A 257 -15.53 9.36 -11.33
N VAL A 258 -15.67 8.92 -10.08
CA VAL A 258 -16.86 8.22 -9.58
C VAL A 258 -17.78 9.23 -8.90
N VAL A 259 -19.05 9.20 -9.23
CA VAL A 259 -20.10 10.00 -8.60
C VAL A 259 -21.04 9.06 -7.85
N LEU A 260 -21.28 9.36 -6.57
CA LEU A 260 -22.27 8.63 -5.77
C LEU A 260 -23.67 9.04 -6.22
N GLN A 261 -24.50 8.06 -6.58
CA GLN A 261 -25.91 8.28 -6.95
C GLN A 261 -26.88 7.83 -5.86
N GLY A 262 -26.50 6.84 -5.04
CA GLY A 262 -27.34 6.37 -3.94
C GLY A 262 -26.61 5.45 -2.99
N ASP A 263 -27.07 5.46 -1.74
CA ASP A 263 -26.55 4.61 -0.67
C ASP A 263 -27.02 3.17 -0.85
N GLY A 264 -26.22 2.23 -0.36
CA GLY A 264 -26.58 0.82 -0.25
C GLY A 264 -26.97 0.45 1.17
N ILE A 265 -27.44 -0.79 1.35
CA ILE A 265 -27.83 -1.33 2.65
C ILE A 265 -26.97 -2.54 2.99
N LEU A 266 -26.35 -2.50 4.16
CA LEU A 266 -25.67 -3.61 4.81
C LEU A 266 -26.59 -4.23 5.87
N THR A 267 -26.53 -5.54 5.97
CA THR A 267 -27.23 -6.32 7.02
C THR A 267 -26.23 -7.14 7.78
N LYS A 268 -26.27 -7.01 9.11
CA LYS A 268 -25.41 -7.72 10.05
C LYS A 268 -25.78 -9.20 10.05
N VAL A 269 -24.82 -10.03 9.66
CA VAL A 269 -24.96 -11.49 9.67
C VAL A 269 -23.85 -12.03 10.57
N ASN A 270 -24.23 -12.57 11.73
CA ASN A 270 -23.31 -12.92 12.81
C ASN A 270 -22.54 -11.69 13.32
N ASN A 271 -21.27 -11.57 12.91
CA ASN A 271 -20.35 -10.50 13.30
C ASN A 271 -19.76 -9.75 12.09
N ASP A 272 -20.24 -10.07 10.89
CA ASP A 272 -19.84 -9.45 9.63
C ASP A 272 -21.04 -8.70 9.03
N TRP A 273 -20.75 -7.78 8.11
CA TRP A 273 -21.76 -6.99 7.42
C TRP A 273 -21.90 -7.50 5.98
N LYS A 274 -23.06 -8.07 5.65
CA LYS A 274 -23.36 -8.54 4.30
C LYS A 274 -24.06 -7.46 3.50
N ILE A 275 -23.66 -7.28 2.26
CA ILE A 275 -24.33 -6.36 1.34
C ILE A 275 -25.70 -6.94 0.97
N GLN A 276 -26.77 -6.26 1.41
CA GLN A 276 -28.15 -6.61 1.06
C GLN A 276 -28.59 -5.87 -0.20
N GLU A 277 -28.33 -4.56 -0.25
CA GLU A 277 -28.64 -3.71 -1.42
C GLU A 277 -27.38 -2.99 -1.88
N LYS A 278 -27.06 -3.09 -3.17
CA LYS A 278 -25.85 -2.49 -3.74
C LYS A 278 -26.03 -0.98 -3.87
N ALA A 279 -25.11 -0.20 -3.28
CA ALA A 279 -25.03 1.24 -3.49
C ALA A 279 -24.89 1.57 -4.98
N ARG A 280 -25.49 2.67 -5.43
CA ARG A 280 -25.49 3.06 -6.85
C ARG A 280 -24.42 4.11 -7.11
N ILE A 281 -23.54 3.83 -8.08
CA ILE A 281 -22.48 4.75 -8.51
C ILE A 281 -22.53 4.96 -10.02
N ASP A 282 -21.95 6.07 -10.45
CA ASP A 282 -21.88 6.47 -11.86
C ASP A 282 -20.47 6.97 -12.19
N PHE A 283 -20.11 6.84 -13.46
CA PHE A 283 -18.77 7.10 -13.96
C PHE A 283 -18.81 8.29 -14.92
N ARG A 284 -18.03 9.33 -14.60
CA ARG A 284 -17.96 10.57 -15.39
C ARG A 284 -16.53 10.97 -15.75
#